data_AF-A0A095YDX5-F1
#
_entry.id   AF-A0A095YDX5-F1
#
_cell.length_a   1.000
_cell.length_b   1.000
_cell.length_c   1.000
_cell.angle_alpha   90.00
_cell.angle_beta   90.00
_cell.angle_gamma   90.00
#
_symmetry.space_group_name_H-M   'P 1'
#
loop_
_entity.id
_entity.type
_entity.pdbx_description
1 polymer ?
#
loop_
_entity_poly.entity_id
_entity_poly.type
_entity_poly.pdbx_seq_one_letter_code
_entity_poly.pdbx_strand_id
1 'polypeptide(L)'
;MSESTPSQTAALGYIDNLAQHIEYSPNSTASAKLMRSEGVNVVLFAFDEGEELSEHTAAMPVIVQALEGELEITTDDQTVTLHPGGMVHFTTRLPHAVKALTKAKMVLYMLNRPPAE
;
A
#
# COMPACT_ATOMS: atom_id res chain seq x y z
N MET A 1 4.78 -39.09 7.30
CA MET A 1 4.92 -38.24 8.50
C MET A 1 4.26 -36.92 8.12
N SER A 2 3.01 -36.73 8.50
CA SER A 2 2.28 -35.51 8.17
C SER A 2 2.74 -34.42 9.12
N GLU A 3 3.51 -33.45 8.62
CA GLU A 3 3.77 -32.22 9.35
C GLU A 3 2.46 -31.45 9.45
N SER A 4 1.90 -31.43 10.67
CA SER A 4 0.78 -30.58 11.03
C SER A 4 1.20 -29.14 10.81
N THR A 5 0.56 -28.46 9.86
CA THR A 5 0.66 -27.02 9.68
C THR A 5 0.32 -26.35 11.00
N PRO A 6 1.15 -25.44 11.54
CA PRO A 6 0.83 -24.76 12.78
C PRO A 6 -0.48 -24.00 12.58
N SER A 7 -1.50 -24.38 13.36
CA SER A 7 -2.76 -23.65 13.47
C SER A 7 -2.42 -22.21 13.86
N GLN A 8 -2.68 -21.25 12.96
CA GLN A 8 -2.62 -19.85 13.33
C GLN A 8 -3.69 -19.61 14.40
N THR A 9 -3.25 -19.32 15.62
CA THR A 9 -4.15 -18.96 16.73
C THR A 9 -4.82 -17.62 16.38
N ALA A 10 -6.15 -17.58 16.46
CA ALA A 10 -6.89 -16.33 16.30
C ALA A 10 -6.35 -15.26 17.27
N ALA A 11 -5.85 -14.15 16.73
CA ALA A 11 -5.22 -13.09 17.50
C ALA A 11 -5.58 -11.72 16.90
N LEU A 12 -5.80 -10.72 17.76
CA LEU A 12 -5.99 -9.33 17.35
C LEU A 12 -4.63 -8.65 17.15
N GLY A 13 -4.34 -8.24 15.92
CA GLY A 13 -3.25 -7.30 15.61
C GLY A 13 -3.80 -5.89 15.43
N TYR A 14 -3.08 -4.87 15.90
CA TYR A 14 -3.46 -3.47 15.70
C TYR A 14 -2.23 -2.59 15.52
N ILE A 15 -2.41 -1.48 14.81
CA ILE A 15 -1.44 -0.40 14.65
C ILE A 15 -2.23 0.88 14.87
N ASP A 16 -1.84 1.69 15.85
CA ASP A 16 -2.59 2.87 16.25
C ASP A 16 -2.58 3.97 15.19
N ASN A 17 -1.41 4.24 14.59
CA ASN A 17 -1.25 5.25 13.55
C ASN A 17 -0.20 4.84 12.51
N LEU A 18 -0.66 4.48 11.31
CA LEU A 18 0.20 4.06 10.19
C LEU A 18 1.22 5.13 9.79
N ALA A 19 0.84 6.42 9.77
CA ALA A 19 1.68 7.49 9.26
C ALA A 19 2.93 7.74 10.12
N GLN A 20 2.91 7.34 11.40
CA GLN A 20 4.04 7.49 12.33
C GLN A 20 5.14 6.42 12.13
N HIS A 21 4.90 5.39 11.32
CA HIS A 21 5.86 4.31 11.10
C HIS A 21 6.76 4.52 9.87
N ILE A 22 6.68 5.68 9.22
CA ILE A 22 7.56 6.04 8.11
C ILE A 22 7.86 7.54 8.12
N GLU A 23 9.09 7.89 7.81
CA GLU A 23 9.57 9.27 7.71
C GLU A 23 9.78 9.65 6.25
N TYR A 24 9.65 10.95 5.96
CA TYR A 24 10.01 11.51 4.66
C TYR A 24 11.52 11.43 4.43
N SER A 25 11.91 11.22 3.18
CA SER A 25 13.30 11.33 2.73
C SER A 25 13.41 12.50 1.74
N PRO A 26 14.35 13.44 1.90
CA PRO A 26 14.47 14.58 0.99
C PRO A 26 14.75 14.15 -0.46
N ASN A 27 13.98 14.69 -1.41
CA ASN A 27 14.08 14.42 -2.86
C ASN A 27 14.08 12.92 -3.19
N SER A 28 13.23 12.15 -2.51
CA SER A 28 13.20 10.70 -2.67
C SER A 28 11.89 10.09 -2.17
N THR A 29 11.65 8.85 -2.60
CA THR A 29 10.65 7.95 -2.03
C THR A 29 11.26 7.04 -0.98
N ALA A 30 10.62 6.91 0.19
CA ALA A 30 10.93 5.90 1.18
C ALA A 30 9.83 4.83 1.22
N SER A 31 10.19 3.59 1.54
CA SER A 31 9.21 2.51 1.77
C SER A 31 9.57 1.64 2.97
N ALA A 32 8.56 1.15 3.67
CA ALA A 32 8.73 0.28 4.84
C ALA A 32 7.68 -0.84 4.84
N LYS A 33 8.12 -2.09 4.94
CA LYS A 33 7.22 -3.24 5.18
C LYS A 33 6.80 -3.21 6.64
N LEU A 34 5.51 -3.00 6.88
CA LEU A 34 4.98 -2.80 8.22
C LEU A 34 4.38 -4.08 8.81
N MET A 35 3.65 -4.84 8.00
CA MET A 35 2.96 -6.04 8.47
C MET A 35 2.87 -7.09 7.37
N ARG A 36 3.01 -8.35 7.77
CA ARG A 36 2.68 -9.54 6.97
C ARG A 36 1.81 -10.44 7.83
N SER A 37 0.54 -10.53 7.47
CA SER A 37 -0.46 -11.27 8.24
C SER A 37 -1.33 -12.11 7.31
N GLU A 38 -2.21 -12.90 7.90
CA GLU A 38 -3.20 -13.68 7.17
C GLU A 38 -4.02 -12.77 6.24
N GLY A 39 -4.02 -13.09 4.94
CA GLY A 39 -4.78 -12.37 3.91
C GLY A 39 -4.22 -11.02 3.47
N VAL A 40 -3.24 -10.43 4.16
CA VAL A 40 -2.79 -9.06 3.87
C VAL A 40 -1.29 -8.83 4.15
N ASN A 41 -0.62 -8.14 3.23
CA ASN A 41 0.65 -7.47 3.50
C ASN A 41 0.43 -5.95 3.48
N VAL A 42 1.07 -5.25 4.41
CA VAL A 42 0.99 -3.80 4.53
C VAL A 42 2.37 -3.19 4.32
N VAL A 43 2.46 -2.25 3.38
CA VAL A 43 3.67 -1.49 3.08
C VAL A 43 3.34 -0.01 3.15
N LEU A 44 4.17 0.77 3.82
CA LEU A 44 4.07 2.22 3.84
C LEU A 44 5.00 2.82 2.81
N PHE A 45 4.58 3.96 2.25
CA PHE A 45 5.41 4.81 1.41
C PHE A 45 5.34 6.26 1.90
N ALA A 46 6.47 6.95 1.83
CA ALA A 46 6.58 8.37 2.04
C ALA A 46 7.27 8.99 0.83
N PHE A 47 6.72 10.09 0.33
CA PHE A 47 7.17 10.77 -0.87
C PHE A 47 7.52 12.21 -0.52
N ASP A 48 8.66 12.70 -1.00
CA ASP A 48 8.82 14.14 -1.12
C ASP A 48 7.90 14.70 -2.23
N GLU A 49 7.67 16.00 -2.23
CA GLU A 49 6.85 16.65 -3.25
C GLU A 49 7.42 16.43 -4.65
N GLY A 50 6.57 16.00 -5.59
CA GLY A 50 6.95 15.72 -6.97
C GLY A 50 7.51 14.33 -7.22
N GLU A 51 7.86 13.57 -6.17
CA GLU A 51 8.33 12.20 -6.31
C GLU A 51 7.21 11.24 -6.71
N GLU A 52 7.58 10.15 -7.39
CA GLU A 52 6.62 9.20 -7.96
C GLU A 52 7.08 7.75 -7.87
N LEU A 53 6.09 6.86 -7.88
CA LEU A 53 6.25 5.52 -8.42
C LEU A 53 5.78 5.57 -9.88
N SER A 54 6.75 5.51 -10.80
CA SER A 54 6.46 5.41 -12.23
C SER A 54 5.58 4.19 -12.54
N GLU A 55 4.99 4.18 -13.73
CA GLU A 55 4.02 3.16 -14.14
C GLU A 55 4.52 1.73 -13.88
N HIS A 56 3.70 0.97 -13.18
CA HIS A 56 3.98 -0.43 -12.85
C HIS A 56 2.68 -1.23 -12.68
N THR A 57 2.83 -2.52 -12.39
CA THR A 57 1.70 -3.42 -12.12
C THR A 57 1.94 -4.21 -10.84
N ALA A 58 0.86 -4.58 -10.15
CA ALA A 58 0.90 -5.50 -9.03
C ALA A 58 0.45 -6.92 -9.45
N ALA A 59 1.13 -7.95 -8.96
CA ALA A 59 0.81 -9.35 -9.27
C ALA A 59 -0.49 -9.87 -8.63
N MET A 60 -1.14 -9.04 -7.81
CA MET A 60 -2.37 -9.34 -7.08
C MET A 60 -3.18 -8.05 -6.87
N PRO A 61 -4.44 -8.14 -6.41
CA PRO A 61 -5.22 -6.96 -6.11
C PRO A 61 -4.60 -6.17 -4.95
N VAL A 62 -4.62 -4.85 -5.05
CA VAL A 62 -4.08 -3.97 -4.02
C VAL A 62 -5.00 -2.79 -3.73
N ILE A 63 -4.93 -2.27 -2.52
CA ILE A 63 -5.56 -1.01 -2.11
C ILE A 63 -4.45 -0.01 -1.79
N VAL A 64 -4.57 1.21 -2.31
CA VAL A 64 -3.74 2.35 -1.90
C VAL A 64 -4.64 3.34 -1.17
N GLN A 65 -4.22 3.78 0.01
CA GLN A 65 -4.92 4.81 0.78
C GLN A 65 -3.95 5.93 1.16
N ALA A 66 -4.35 7.18 0.92
CA ALA A 66 -3.59 8.34 1.33
C ALA A 66 -3.74 8.56 2.85
N LEU A 67 -2.62 8.74 3.54
CA LEU A 67 -2.55 9.00 4.98
C LEU A 67 -2.27 10.47 5.29
N GLU A 68 -1.39 11.10 4.50
CA GLU A 68 -0.99 12.51 4.59
C GLU A 68 -0.74 13.05 3.18
N GLY A 69 -0.91 14.37 3.00
CA GLY A 69 -0.66 15.04 1.72
C GLY A 69 -1.65 14.65 0.61
N GLU A 70 -1.25 14.93 -0.62
CA GLU A 70 -2.06 14.70 -1.83
C GLU A 70 -1.31 13.83 -2.83
N LEU A 71 -1.98 12.78 -3.32
CA LEU A 71 -1.44 11.82 -4.28
C LEU A 71 -2.28 11.81 -5.55
N GLU A 72 -1.64 12.01 -6.69
CA GLU A 72 -2.23 11.75 -7.99
C GLU A 72 -2.02 10.28 -8.36
N ILE A 73 -3.12 9.62 -8.69
CA ILE A 73 -3.14 8.23 -9.15
C ILE A 73 -3.57 8.23 -10.60
N THR A 74 -2.76 7.66 -11.48
CA THR A 74 -3.05 7.56 -12.91
C THR A 74 -3.12 6.11 -13.35
N THR A 75 -4.12 5.82 -14.18
CA THR A 75 -4.32 4.58 -14.93
C THR A 75 -4.58 4.91 -16.39
N ASP A 76 -4.63 3.91 -17.27
CA ASP A 76 -4.94 4.13 -18.70
C ASP A 76 -6.27 4.89 -18.93
N ASP A 77 -7.26 4.66 -18.06
CA ASP A 77 -8.62 5.18 -18.23
C ASP A 77 -8.88 6.49 -17.48
N GLN A 78 -8.19 6.73 -16.37
CA GLN A 78 -8.48 7.88 -15.49
C GLN A 78 -7.31 8.28 -14.60
N THR A 79 -7.32 9.57 -14.23
CA THR A 79 -6.48 10.16 -13.20
C THR A 79 -7.36 10.69 -12.07
N VAL A 80 -7.00 10.39 -10.82
CA VAL A 80 -7.71 10.85 -9.62
C VAL A 80 -6.73 11.39 -8.58
N THR A 81 -7.13 12.41 -7.83
CA THR A 81 -6.36 12.95 -6.71
C THR A 81 -6.91 12.43 -5.39
N LEU A 82 -6.08 11.71 -4.64
CA LEU A 82 -6.37 11.26 -3.29
C LEU A 82 -5.91 12.29 -2.27
N HIS A 83 -6.84 12.64 -1.37
CA HIS A 83 -6.59 13.41 -0.15
C HIS A 83 -6.54 12.45 1.05
N PRO A 84 -6.05 12.88 2.23
CA PRO A 84 -5.96 12.00 3.40
C PRO A 84 -7.30 11.33 3.73
N GLY A 85 -7.27 10.00 3.89
CA GLY A 85 -8.44 9.15 4.08
C GLY A 85 -9.03 8.58 2.79
N GLY A 86 -8.72 9.16 1.62
CA GLY A 86 -9.13 8.65 0.31
C GLY A 86 -8.38 7.38 -0.09
N MET A 87 -9.05 6.51 -0.87
CA MET A 87 -8.48 5.24 -1.31
C MET A 87 -8.85 4.89 -2.75
N VAL A 88 -7.98 4.11 -3.39
CA VAL A 88 -8.23 3.42 -4.67
C VAL A 88 -7.97 1.92 -4.51
N HIS A 89 -8.61 1.14 -5.36
CA HIS A 89 -8.37 -0.29 -5.49
C HIS A 89 -7.96 -0.61 -6.92
N PHE A 90 -6.88 -1.37 -7.08
CA PHE A 90 -6.43 -1.88 -8.36
C PHE A 90 -6.64 -3.38 -8.41
N THR A 91 -7.27 -3.85 -9.49
CA THR A 91 -7.30 -5.28 -9.82
C THR A 91 -5.90 -5.76 -10.21
N THR A 92 -5.70 -7.08 -10.12
CA THR A 92 -4.46 -7.74 -10.54
C THR A 92 -3.98 -7.24 -11.90
N ARG A 93 -2.70 -6.87 -11.98
CA ARG A 93 -1.99 -6.47 -13.20
C ARG A 93 -2.54 -5.22 -13.92
N LEU A 94 -3.43 -4.44 -13.31
CA LEU A 94 -3.81 -3.14 -13.85
C LEU A 94 -2.60 -2.18 -13.80
N PRO A 95 -2.15 -1.59 -14.92
CA PRO A 95 -1.10 -0.57 -14.91
C PRO A 95 -1.52 0.68 -14.15
N HIS A 96 -0.62 1.21 -13.32
CA HIS A 96 -0.86 2.44 -12.58
C HIS A 96 0.44 3.15 -12.21
N ALA A 97 0.35 4.47 -12.03
CA ALA A 97 1.38 5.33 -11.48
C ALA A 97 0.86 6.10 -10.27
N VAL A 98 1.77 6.47 -9.36
CA VAL A 98 1.46 7.24 -8.16
C VAL A 98 2.43 8.41 -8.06
N LYS A 99 1.92 9.64 -7.97
CA LYS A 99 2.74 10.83 -7.85
C LYS A 99 2.31 11.67 -6.66
N ALA A 100 3.28 12.18 -5.90
CA ALA A 100 3.03 13.08 -4.80
C ALA A 100 2.90 14.53 -5.30
N LEU A 101 1.70 15.11 -5.18
CA LEU A 101 1.46 16.52 -5.51
C LEU A 101 1.95 17.46 -4.40
N THR A 102 2.00 16.95 -3.18
CA THR A 102 2.63 17.53 -2.00
C THR A 102 3.40 16.43 -1.28
N LYS A 103 4.21 16.75 -0.26
CA LYS A 103 4.77 15.72 0.63
C LYS A 103 3.65 14.81 1.14
N ALA A 104 3.71 13.53 0.80
CA ALA A 104 2.59 12.61 1.02
C ALA A 104 3.04 11.27 1.60
N LYS A 105 2.16 10.66 2.39
CA LYS A 105 2.31 9.28 2.87
C LYS A 105 1.12 8.46 2.44
N MET A 106 1.37 7.21 2.07
CA MET A 106 0.31 6.25 1.79
C MET A 106 0.60 4.90 2.42
N VAL A 107 -0.47 4.13 2.56
CA VAL A 107 -0.42 2.71 2.84
C VAL A 107 -0.87 1.92 1.61
N LEU A 108 -0.10 0.88 1.30
CA LEU A 108 -0.40 -0.14 0.32
C LEU A 108 -0.82 -1.42 1.05
N TYR A 109 -2.03 -1.89 0.79
CA TYR A 109 -2.50 -3.20 1.21
C TYR A 109 -2.43 -4.16 0.02
N MET A 110 -1.59 -5.18 0.12
CA MET A 110 -1.55 -6.26 -0.87
C MET A 110 -2.45 -7.39 -0.40
N LEU A 111 -3.49 -7.68 -1.19
CA LEU A 111 -4.50 -8.66 -0.83
C LEU A 111 -4.05 -10.05 -1.28
N ASN A 112 -3.65 -10.88 -0.32
CA ASN A 112 -3.27 -12.25 -0.57
C ASN A 112 -4.52 -13.11 -0.44
N ARG A 113 -4.85 -13.88 -1.49
CA ARG A 113 -5.84 -14.93 -1.32
C ARG A 113 -5.22 -16.02 -0.43
N PRO A 114 -5.86 -16.44 0.68
CA PRO A 114 -5.44 -17.66 1.35
C PRO A 114 -5.53 -18.84 0.35
N PRO A 115 -4.73 -19.91 0.52
CA PRO A 115 -4.92 -21.13 -0.27
C PRO A 115 -6.41 -21.51 -0.23
N ALA A 116 -6.98 -21.88 -1.37
CA ALA A 116 -8.31 -22.47 -1.38
C ALA A 116 -8.27 -23.76 -0.55
N GLU A 117 -9.20 -23.92 0.39
CA GLU A 117 -9.44 -25.20 1.06
C GLU A 117 -9.90 -26.28 0.08
#